data_AF-A0A7W8QKZ4-F1
#
_entry.id   AF-A0A7W8QKZ4-F1
#
_cell.length_a   1.000
_cell.length_b   1.000
_cell.length_c   1.000
_cell.angle_alpha   90.00
_cell.angle_beta   90.00
_cell.angle_gamma   90.00
#
_symmetry.space_group_name_H-M   'P 1'
#
loop_
_entity.id
_entity.type
_entity.pdbx_description
1 polymer ?
#
loop_
_entity_poly.entity_id
_entity_poly.type
_entity_poly.pdbx_seq_one_letter_code
_entity_poly.pdbx_strand_id
1 'polypeptide(L)' 'MRAKIASNRHMPEDLIDSLSRDEHDAVVSSAAGNPRCPASALRRLLEYPWDQVREKVERQLVERGENIDEIPWTDR' A
#
# COMPACT_ATOMS: atom_id res chain seq x y z
N MET A 1 -13.47 -11.09 -4.91
CA MET A 1 -12.46 -11.70 -5.82
C MET A 1 -11.23 -10.83 -6.02
N ARG A 2 -11.36 -9.53 -6.32
CA ARG A 2 -10.21 -8.62 -6.55
C ARG A 2 -9.22 -8.50 -5.39
N ALA A 3 -9.69 -8.48 -4.14
CA ALA A 3 -8.81 -8.46 -2.96
C ALA A 3 -7.86 -9.68 -2.88
N LYS A 4 -8.31 -10.86 -3.32
CA LYS A 4 -7.48 -12.07 -3.39
C LYS A 4 -6.42 -12.00 -4.50
N ILE A 5 -6.72 -11.24 -5.56
CA ILE A 5 -5.75 -10.95 -6.62
C ILE A 5 -4.72 -9.95 -6.09
N ALA A 6 -5.20 -8.89 -5.41
CA ALA A 6 -4.38 -7.88 -4.75
C ALA A 6 -3.41 -8.46 -3.72
N SER A 7 -3.75 -9.54 -3.00
CA SER A 7 -2.85 -10.20 -2.07
C SER A 7 -1.88 -11.22 -2.70
N ASN A 8 -1.93 -11.42 -4.03
CA ASN A 8 -1.04 -12.35 -4.70
C ASN A 8 0.38 -11.77 -4.84
N ARG A 9 1.36 -12.38 -4.16
CA ARG A 9 2.78 -11.99 -4.21
C ARG A 9 3.46 -12.08 -5.58
N HIS A 10 2.84 -12.74 -6.55
CA HIS A 10 3.36 -12.88 -7.92
C HIS A 10 2.70 -11.92 -8.91
N MET A 11 1.89 -10.98 -8.42
CA MET A 11 1.18 -10.04 -9.28
C MET A 11 2.13 -8.99 -9.86
N PRO A 12 1.92 -8.54 -11.12
CA PRO A 12 2.70 -7.46 -11.71
C PRO A 12 2.49 -6.14 -10.97
N GLU A 13 3.52 -5.30 -10.90
CA GLU A 13 3.49 -4.02 -10.20
C GLU A 13 2.45 -3.07 -10.79
N ASP A 14 2.34 -3.01 -12.13
CA ASP A 14 1.34 -2.18 -12.83
C ASP A 14 -0.09 -2.53 -12.42
N LEU A 15 -0.38 -3.82 -12.25
CA LEU A 15 -1.69 -4.29 -11.85
C LEU A 15 -1.95 -4.00 -10.36
N ILE A 16 -0.92 -4.08 -9.50
CA ILE A 16 -1.03 -3.66 -8.10
C ILE A 16 -1.25 -2.15 -8.01
N ASP A 17 -0.55 -1.32 -8.79
CA ASP A 17 -0.78 0.13 -8.80
C ASP A 17 -2.21 0.46 -9.23
N SER A 18 -2.75 -0.24 -10.23
CA SER A 18 -4.16 -0.07 -10.60
C SER A 18 -5.11 -0.46 -9.46
N LEU A 19 -4.84 -1.55 -8.74
CA LEU A 19 -5.67 -2.02 -7.62
C LEU A 19 -5.50 -1.18 -6.35
N SER A 20 -4.39 -0.47 -6.20
CA SER A 20 -4.19 0.53 -5.14
C SER A 20 -5.17 1.70 -5.24
N ARG A 21 -5.79 1.90 -6.41
CA ARG A 21 -6.78 2.94 -6.69
C ARG A 21 -8.19 2.38 -6.87
N ASP A 22 -8.41 1.12 -6.49
CA ASP A 22 -9.73 0.50 -6.58
C ASP A 22 -10.70 1.21 -5.62
N GLU A 23 -11.97 1.29 -6.00
CA GLU A 23 -13.03 1.91 -5.20
C GLU A 23 -13.32 1.14 -3.89
N HIS A 24 -12.92 -0.13 -3.82
CA HIS A 24 -13.15 -0.96 -2.65
C HIS A 24 -11.97 -0.92 -1.69
N ASP A 25 -12.21 -0.45 -0.47
CA ASP A 25 -11.19 -0.33 0.58
C ASP A 25 -10.50 -1.66 0.91
N ALA A 26 -11.23 -2.78 0.83
CA ALA A 26 -10.67 -4.10 1.04
C ALA A 26 -9.63 -4.49 -0.03
N VAL A 27 -9.79 -4.00 -1.26
CA VAL A 27 -8.85 -4.21 -2.37
C VAL A 27 -7.62 -3.33 -2.15
N VAL A 28 -7.83 -2.06 -1.82
CA VAL A 28 -6.77 -1.09 -1.50
C VAL A 28 -5.91 -1.59 -0.33
N SER A 29 -6.54 -2.05 0.77
CA SER A 29 -5.84 -2.63 1.92
C SER A 29 -5.07 -3.91 1.61
N SER A 30 -5.54 -4.68 0.62
CA SER A 30 -4.82 -5.87 0.15
C SER A 30 -3.62 -5.49 -0.74
N ALA A 31 -3.78 -4.48 -1.59
CA ALA A 31 -2.70 -3.94 -2.42
C ALA A 31 -1.61 -3.27 -1.57
N ALA A 32 -2.01 -2.48 -0.55
CA ALA A 32 -1.12 -1.85 0.42
C ALA A 32 -0.21 -2.84 1.15
N GLY A 33 -0.74 -4.03 1.48
CA GLY A 33 0.02 -5.08 2.15
C GLY A 33 0.76 -6.03 1.20
N ASN A 34 0.74 -5.79 -0.10
CA ASN A 34 1.42 -6.65 -1.06
C ASN A 34 2.87 -6.17 -1.23
N PRO A 35 3.89 -7.03 -1.01
CA PRO A 35 5.31 -6.66 -1.14
C PRO A 35 5.74 -6.27 -2.56
N ARG A 36 4.89 -6.42 -3.58
CA ARG A 36 5.10 -5.94 -4.94
C ARG A 36 4.43 -4.60 -5.23
N CYS A 37 3.73 -4.01 -4.26
CA CYS A 37 3.17 -2.67 -4.40
C CYS A 37 4.31 -1.65 -4.58
N PRO A 38 4.27 -0.82 -5.63
CA PRO A 38 5.35 0.14 -5.87
C PRO A 38 5.37 1.22 -4.78
N ALA A 39 6.55 1.74 -4.46
CA ALA A 39 6.73 2.76 -3.42
C ALA A 39 5.93 4.04 -3.70
N SER A 40 5.73 4.38 -4.98
CA SER A 40 4.87 5.50 -5.40
C SER A 40 3.39 5.30 -5.06
N ALA A 41 2.88 4.07 -5.20
CA ALA A 41 1.51 3.74 -4.79
C ALA A 41 1.38 3.74 -3.27
N LEU A 42 2.34 3.13 -2.56
CA LEU A 42 2.42 3.18 -1.10
C LEU A 42 2.40 4.63 -0.59
N ARG A 43 3.22 5.51 -1.15
CA ARG A 43 3.25 6.95 -0.82
C ARG A 43 1.92 7.68 -1.04
N ARG A 44 1.05 7.19 -1.91
CA ARG A 44 -0.32 7.73 -2.09
C ARG A 44 -1.28 7.17 -1.04
N LEU A 45 -1.19 5.88 -0.74
CA LEU A 45 -2.06 5.18 0.23
C LEU A 45 -1.87 5.61 1.69
N LEU A 46 -0.74 6.23 1.93
CA LEU A 46 -0.38 7.01 3.10
C LEU A 46 -1.43 8.08 3.47
N GLU A 47 -1.98 8.79 2.49
CA GLU A 47 -3.06 9.77 2.67
C GLU A 47 -4.46 9.11 2.72
N TYR A 48 -4.54 7.78 2.61
CA TYR A 48 -5.81 7.08 2.58
C TYR A 48 -6.51 7.18 3.96
N PRO A 49 -7.85 7.38 4.01
CA PRO A 49 -8.55 7.67 5.26
C PRO A 49 -8.63 6.50 6.26
N TRP A 50 -8.07 5.34 5.91
CA TRP A 50 -8.19 4.12 6.71
C TRP A 50 -6.85 3.81 7.39
N ASP A 51 -6.85 3.82 8.72
CA ASP A 51 -5.64 3.56 9.52
C ASP A 51 -5.01 2.20 9.19
N GLN A 52 -5.83 1.17 8.93
CA GLN A 52 -5.36 -0.16 8.54
C GLN A 52 -4.54 -0.17 7.24
N VAL A 53 -4.87 0.73 6.30
CA VAL A 53 -4.13 0.85 5.03
C VAL A 53 -2.80 1.53 5.32
N ARG A 54 -2.81 2.61 6.10
CA ARG A 54 -1.62 3.36 6.49
C ARG A 54 -0.61 2.49 7.26
N GLU A 55 -1.06 1.74 8.26
CA GLU A 55 -0.20 0.86 9.07
C GLU A 55 0.53 -0.19 8.20
N LYS A 56 -0.18 -0.78 7.23
CA LYS A 56 0.41 -1.74 6.29
C LYS A 56 1.46 -1.08 5.39
N VAL A 57 1.14 0.10 4.89
CA VAL A 57 2.03 0.90 4.04
C VAL A 57 3.30 1.26 4.81
N GLU A 58 3.17 1.77 6.03
CA GLU A 58 4.29 2.13 6.90
C GLU A 58 5.18 0.93 7.18
N ARG A 59 4.61 -0.19 7.60
CA ARG A 59 5.37 -1.43 7.81
C ARG A 59 6.17 -1.81 6.58
N GLN A 60 5.57 -1.72 5.40
CA GLN A 60 6.23 -2.08 4.15
C GLN A 60 7.33 -1.10 3.73
N LEU A 61 7.14 0.21 3.96
CA LEU A 61 8.17 1.21 3.70
C LEU A 61 9.36 1.05 4.67
N VAL A 62 9.08 0.78 5.95
CA VAL A 62 10.09 0.48 6.98
C VAL A 62 10.87 -0.79 6.63
N GLU A 63 10.19 -1.88 6.27
CA GLU A 63 10.82 -3.14 5.84
C GLU A 63 11.72 -2.97 4.61
N ARG A 64 11.38 -2.02 3.73
CA ARG A 64 12.16 -1.69 2.53
C ARG A 64 13.31 -0.72 2.80
N GLY A 65 13.39 -0.13 4.00
CA GLY A 65 14.34 0.93 4.31
C GLY A 65 14.08 2.22 3.52
N GLU A 66 12.85 2.43 3.08
CA GLU A 66 12.44 3.68 2.42
C GLU A 66 12.35 4.80 3.45
N ASN A 67 12.77 6.00 3.09
CA ASN A 67 12.72 7.14 4.00
C ASN A 67 11.26 7.55 4.25
N ILE A 68 10.73 7.15 5.41
CA ILE A 68 9.39 7.51 5.88
C ILE A 68 9.36 8.83 6.65
N ASP A 69 10.51 9.43 6.99
CA ASP A 69 10.57 10.66 7.79
C ASP A 69 10.07 11.89 6.99
N GLU A 70 9.93 11.79 5.67
CA GLU A 70 9.29 12.80 4.81
C GLU A 70 7.75 12.76 4.86
N ILE A 71 7.18 11.82 5.62
CA ILE A 71 5.73 11.59 5.62
C ILE A 71 5.06 12.46 6.68
N PRO A 72 4.07 13.31 6.32
CA PRO A 72 3.56 14.37 7.19
C PRO A 72 2.93 13.94 8.53
N TRP A 73 2.57 12.67 8.71
CA TRP A 73 1.88 12.16 9.91
C TRP A 73 2.66 11.10 10.68
N THR A 74 3.91 10.81 10.32
CA THR A 74 4.80 10.06 11.22
C THR A 74 5.30 11.01 12.30
N ASP A 75 4.40 11.42 13.19
CA ASP A 75 4.80 12.08 14.43
C ASP A 75 5.31 10.98 15.38
N ARG A 76 6.61 10.98 15.62
CA ARG A 76 7.35 9.89 16.27
C ARG A 76 7.64 10.22 17.72
#